data_AF-A0A7C1BIW6-F1
#
_entry.id   AF-A0A7C1BIW6-F1
#
_cell.length_a   1.000
_cell.length_b   1.000
_cell.length_c   1.000
_cell.angle_alpha   90.00
_cell.angle_beta   90.00
_cell.angle_gamma   90.00
#
_symmetry.space_group_name_H-M   'P 1'
#
loop_
_entity.id
_entity.type
_entity.pdbx_description
1 polymer ?
#
loop_
_entity_poly.entity_id
_entity_poly.type
_entity_poly.pdbx_seq_one_letter_code
_entity_poly.pdbx_strand_id
1 'polypeptide(L)'
;MESGKKIRSCVRCGKCCERGGPALHSEDRIFLQKGTLKPIHLFTLRAGELAFDPLEERLLELSHDMIKVKSRDGSSSCTFYDADQHACGIYENRPLECRALKCWDTKDVEDLFMQDLLSRLDLCPKDSAVAGLVSAYERSFFPGRIYGLISETVSEEGTQQSNPAIEQMISTDAAFRRKVVETMGLKETELEFFFGRPVVSIIEHIRTLMDHR
;
A
#
# COMPACT_ATOMS: atom_id res chain seq x y z
N MET A 1 -7.56 17.08 40.99
CA MET A 1 -6.36 16.96 40.14
C MET A 1 -5.95 15.49 40.14
N GLU A 2 -6.57 14.68 39.28
CA GLU A 2 -6.21 13.26 39.18
C GLU A 2 -4.89 13.13 38.43
N SER A 3 -3.94 12.49 39.10
CA SER A 3 -2.58 12.23 38.61
C SER A 3 -2.63 11.54 37.24
N GLY A 4 -2.01 12.17 36.24
CA GLY A 4 -2.02 11.72 34.85
C GLY A 4 -1.53 10.28 34.71
N LYS A 5 -2.45 9.38 34.36
CA LYS A 5 -2.15 7.96 34.15
C LYS A 5 -1.10 7.83 33.05
N LYS A 6 0.12 7.43 33.40
CA LYS A 6 1.23 7.25 32.47
C LYS A 6 0.88 6.11 31.51
N ILE A 7 0.50 6.42 30.27
CA ILE A 7 0.15 5.42 29.27
C ILE A 7 1.43 4.67 28.87
N ARG A 8 1.41 3.34 28.94
CA ARG A 8 2.57 2.47 28.63
C ARG A 8 2.31 1.49 27.49
N SER A 9 1.07 1.40 27.03
CA SER A 9 0.63 0.48 26.00
C SER A 9 -0.56 1.08 25.24
N CYS A 10 -0.89 0.52 24.08
CA CYS A 10 -2.09 0.89 23.36
C CYS A 10 -3.32 0.78 24.27
N VAL A 11 -4.06 1.89 24.42
CA VAL A 11 -5.34 1.94 25.18
C VAL A 11 -6.54 1.60 24.31
N ARG A 12 -6.28 1.17 23.06
CA ARG A 12 -7.28 0.80 22.06
C ARG A 12 -8.31 1.91 21.82
N CYS A 13 -7.84 3.13 21.59
CA CYS A 13 -8.70 4.28 21.32
C CYS A 13 -9.16 4.42 19.86
N GLY A 14 -8.76 3.52 18.96
CA GLY A 14 -9.17 3.54 17.55
C GLY A 14 -8.46 4.55 16.65
N LYS A 15 -8.06 5.71 17.16
CA LYS A 15 -7.55 6.85 16.37
C LYS A 15 -6.50 6.52 15.30
N CYS A 16 -5.53 5.66 15.62
CA CYS A 16 -4.51 5.25 14.66
C CYS A 16 -5.00 4.20 13.68
N CYS A 17 -5.81 3.25 14.15
CA CYS A 17 -6.43 2.24 13.31
C CYS A 17 -7.37 2.85 12.26
N GLU A 18 -8.05 3.94 12.59
CA GLU A 18 -8.92 4.69 11.68
C GLU A 18 -8.16 5.40 10.56
N ARG A 19 -6.87 5.70 10.75
CA ARG A 19 -6.02 6.38 9.76
C ARG A 19 -5.41 5.43 8.75
N GLY A 20 -5.41 4.12 9.01
CA GLY A 20 -4.89 3.12 8.08
C GLY A 20 -4.15 1.98 8.76
N GLY A 21 -3.80 0.99 7.93
CA GLY A 21 -2.94 -0.11 8.31
C GLY A 21 -1.45 0.26 8.26
N PRO A 22 -0.60 -0.42 9.06
CA PRO A 22 0.84 -0.22 9.07
C PRO A 22 1.49 -0.66 7.76
N ALA A 23 2.67 -0.11 7.46
CA ALA A 23 3.59 -0.75 6.53
C ALA A 23 4.28 -1.96 7.19
N LEU A 24 4.71 -2.91 6.37
CA LEU A 24 5.36 -4.14 6.83
C LEU A 24 6.87 -4.05 6.69
N HIS A 25 7.55 -4.38 7.78
CA HIS A 25 9.00 -4.39 7.90
C HIS A 25 9.52 -5.83 7.87
N SER A 26 10.83 -6.04 7.67
CA SER A 26 11.42 -7.39 7.59
C SER A 26 11.03 -8.29 8.76
N GLU A 27 10.92 -7.73 9.97
CA GLU A 27 10.46 -8.45 11.18
C GLU A 27 9.04 -9.01 11.03
N ASP A 28 8.17 -8.36 10.27
CA ASP A 28 6.77 -8.74 10.08
C ASP A 28 6.61 -9.93 9.11
N ARG A 29 7.69 -10.39 8.46
CA ARG A 29 7.70 -11.57 7.58
C ARG A 29 7.11 -12.80 8.28
N ILE A 30 7.35 -12.93 9.59
CA ILE A 30 6.85 -14.04 10.40
C ILE A 30 5.32 -14.14 10.41
N PHE A 31 4.60 -13.02 10.27
CA PHE A 31 3.13 -13.02 10.28
C PHE A 31 2.53 -13.57 9.00
N LEU A 32 3.25 -13.47 7.87
CA LEU A 32 2.88 -14.15 6.63
C LEU A 32 3.17 -15.65 6.72
N GLN A 33 4.33 -16.04 7.26
CA GLN A 33 4.70 -17.45 7.46
C GLN A 33 3.71 -18.19 8.37
N LYS A 34 3.23 -17.51 9.43
CA LYS A 34 2.20 -18.03 10.35
C LYS A 34 0.78 -17.95 9.79
N GLY A 35 0.57 -17.26 8.67
CA GLY A 35 -0.75 -17.05 8.06
C GLY A 35 -1.66 -16.06 8.81
N THR A 36 -1.13 -15.30 9.78
CA THR A 36 -1.84 -14.19 10.43
C THR A 36 -2.13 -13.08 9.42
N LEU A 37 -1.10 -12.69 8.67
CA LEU A 37 -1.24 -11.85 7.49
C LEU A 37 -1.28 -12.74 6.26
N LYS A 38 -2.13 -12.39 5.31
CA LYS A 38 -2.34 -13.11 4.06
C LYS A 38 -2.38 -12.07 2.94
N PRO A 39 -2.06 -12.43 1.68
CA PRO A 39 -2.11 -11.50 0.55
C PRO A 39 -3.43 -10.70 0.45
N ILE A 40 -4.57 -11.32 0.77
CA ILE A 40 -5.88 -10.64 0.80
C ILE A 40 -5.96 -9.45 1.77
N HIS A 41 -5.15 -9.43 2.84
CA HIS A 41 -5.11 -8.35 3.83
C HIS A 41 -4.14 -7.24 3.44
N LEU A 42 -3.38 -7.39 2.34
CA LEU A 42 -2.22 -6.56 2.02
C LEU A 42 -2.33 -5.95 0.62
N PHE A 43 -1.71 -4.80 0.45
CA PHE A 43 -1.47 -4.21 -0.86
C PHE A 43 -0.04 -3.67 -0.93
N THR A 44 0.47 -3.50 -2.14
CA THR A 44 1.81 -2.95 -2.37
C THR A 44 1.73 -1.59 -3.03
N LEU A 45 2.37 -0.60 -2.42
CA LEU A 45 2.83 0.60 -3.11
C LEU A 45 4.18 0.25 -3.73
N ARG A 46 4.29 0.33 -5.05
CA ARG A 46 5.46 -0.18 -5.77
C ARG A 46 6.59 0.84 -5.78
N ALA A 47 7.82 0.36 -5.95
CA ALA A 47 8.95 1.24 -6.25
C ALA A 47 8.63 2.14 -7.45
N GLY A 48 8.94 3.44 -7.33
CA GLY A 48 8.59 4.49 -8.28
C GLY A 48 7.19 5.09 -8.06
N GLU A 49 6.34 4.52 -7.21
CA GLU A 49 5.04 5.16 -6.92
C GLU A 49 5.20 6.40 -6.03
N LEU A 50 4.36 7.41 -6.26
CA LEU A 50 4.19 8.54 -5.36
C LEU A 50 3.41 8.12 -4.10
N ALA A 51 3.97 8.45 -2.94
CA ALA A 51 3.36 8.28 -1.63
C ALA A 51 3.45 9.59 -0.83
N PHE A 52 2.55 9.77 0.13
CA PHE A 52 2.60 10.91 1.03
C PHE A 52 3.59 10.65 2.17
N ASP A 53 4.52 11.57 2.37
CA ASP A 53 5.43 11.66 3.52
C ASP A 53 4.69 12.36 4.67
N PRO A 54 4.32 11.66 5.75
CA PRO A 54 3.65 12.30 6.88
C PRO A 54 4.60 13.12 7.76
N LEU A 55 5.92 12.97 7.63
CA LEU A 55 6.92 13.70 8.43
C LEU A 55 7.23 15.04 7.78
N GLU A 56 7.42 15.04 6.46
CA GLU A 56 7.76 16.22 5.67
C GLU A 56 6.55 16.87 4.98
N GLU A 57 5.34 16.31 5.21
CA GLU A 57 4.06 16.75 4.64
C GLU A 57 4.08 16.98 3.12
N ARG A 58 4.74 16.08 2.39
CA ARG A 58 4.94 16.21 0.93
C ARG A 58 4.80 14.89 0.22
N LEU A 59 4.64 14.93 -1.10
CA LEU A 59 4.75 13.72 -1.91
C LEU A 59 6.23 13.33 -2.05
N LEU A 60 6.49 12.03 -1.99
CA LEU A 60 7.77 11.41 -2.24
C LEU A 60 7.61 10.26 -3.25
N GLU A 61 8.64 10.03 -4.06
CA GLU A 61 8.72 8.85 -4.91
C GLU A 61 9.39 7.71 -4.13
N LEU A 62 8.72 6.56 -4.06
CA LEU A 62 9.23 5.41 -3.33
C LEU A 62 10.45 4.81 -4.03
N SER A 63 11.57 4.66 -3.32
CA SER A 63 12.77 3.99 -3.85
C SER A 63 12.64 2.46 -3.89
N HIS A 64 11.74 1.90 -3.08
CA HIS A 64 11.51 0.46 -2.91
C HIS A 64 10.01 0.19 -2.73
N ASP A 65 9.61 -1.07 -2.86
CA ASP A 65 8.25 -1.49 -2.51
C ASP A 65 7.94 -1.15 -1.03
N MET A 66 6.70 -0.74 -0.78
CA MET A 66 6.12 -0.61 0.56
C MET A 66 4.84 -1.42 0.62
N ILE A 67 4.89 -2.57 1.29
CA ILE A 67 3.71 -3.39 1.56
C ILE A 67 2.97 -2.84 2.77
N LYS A 68 1.66 -2.64 2.66
CA LYS A 68 0.82 -2.15 3.74
C LYS A 68 -0.38 -3.06 3.98
N VAL A 69 -0.87 -3.04 5.21
CA VAL A 69 -2.17 -3.63 5.55
C VAL A 69 -3.28 -2.77 4.93
N LYS A 70 -4.22 -3.40 4.23
CA LYS A 70 -5.36 -2.73 3.58
C LYS A 70 -6.26 -2.04 4.60
N SER A 71 -6.92 -1.00 4.13
CA SER A 71 -8.09 -0.44 4.80
C SER A 71 -9.36 -1.22 4.43
N ARG A 72 -10.43 -1.05 5.21
CA ARG A 72 -11.77 -1.56 4.89
C ARG A 72 -12.32 -0.81 3.68
N ASP A 73 -13.09 -1.51 2.85
CA ASP A 73 -13.73 -0.88 1.69
C ASP A 73 -14.57 0.34 2.10
N GLY A 74 -14.37 1.45 1.38
CA GLY A 74 -15.05 2.72 1.66
C GLY A 74 -14.60 3.44 2.94
N SER A 75 -13.50 3.01 3.58
CA SER A 75 -12.96 3.64 4.78
C SER A 75 -11.44 3.73 4.73
N SER A 76 -10.87 4.69 5.47
CA SER A 76 -9.45 4.71 5.79
C SER A 76 -9.06 3.70 6.87
N SER A 77 -10.03 3.15 7.61
CA SER A 77 -9.77 2.27 8.76
C SER A 77 -9.09 0.97 8.36
N CYS A 78 -8.07 0.56 9.11
CA CYS A 78 -7.39 -0.73 8.96
C CYS A 78 -8.37 -1.92 8.93
N THR A 79 -8.15 -2.89 8.04
CA THR A 79 -9.03 -4.06 7.87
C THR A 79 -9.21 -4.90 9.15
N PHE A 80 -8.23 -4.89 10.05
CA PHE A 80 -8.30 -5.61 11.33
C PHE A 80 -8.93 -4.83 12.47
N TYR A 81 -9.36 -3.59 12.25
CA TYR A 81 -9.98 -2.77 13.28
C TYR A 81 -11.49 -3.03 13.37
N ASP A 82 -11.92 -3.45 14.55
CA ASP A 82 -13.31 -3.49 14.96
C ASP A 82 -13.63 -2.20 15.71
N ALA A 83 -14.38 -1.31 15.04
CA ALA A 83 -14.76 -0.02 15.58
C ALA A 83 -15.81 -0.14 16.71
N ASP A 84 -16.69 -1.14 16.65
CA ASP A 84 -17.75 -1.31 17.65
C ASP A 84 -17.16 -1.79 18.98
N GLN A 85 -16.13 -2.63 18.91
CA GLN A 85 -15.44 -3.17 20.09
C GLN A 85 -14.18 -2.39 20.47
N HIS A 86 -13.81 -1.37 19.69
CA HIS A 86 -12.50 -0.72 19.75
C HIS A 86 -11.36 -1.75 19.86
N ALA A 87 -11.38 -2.77 18.98
CA ALA A 87 -10.49 -3.92 19.09
C ALA A 87 -9.70 -4.14 17.80
N CYS A 88 -8.56 -4.83 17.91
CA CYS A 88 -7.78 -5.28 16.76
C CYS A 88 -7.85 -6.80 16.67
N GLY A 89 -8.32 -7.33 15.55
CA GLY A 89 -8.45 -8.77 15.32
C GLY A 89 -7.12 -9.54 15.36
N ILE A 90 -5.99 -8.84 15.26
CA ILE A 90 -4.64 -9.41 15.35
C ILE A 90 -3.81 -8.79 16.48
N TYR A 91 -4.43 -8.32 17.57
CA TYR A 91 -3.76 -7.49 18.59
C TYR A 91 -2.43 -8.06 19.12
N GLU A 92 -2.36 -9.37 19.36
CA GLU A 92 -1.14 -10.07 19.83
C GLU A 92 -0.08 -10.25 18.75
N ASN A 93 -0.49 -10.20 17.48
CA ASN A 93 0.36 -10.37 16.30
C ASN A 93 0.40 -9.09 15.43
N ARG A 94 0.28 -7.93 16.07
CA ARG A 94 0.29 -6.64 15.38
C ARG A 94 1.65 -6.39 14.72
N PRO A 95 1.72 -5.82 13.51
CA PRO A 95 2.97 -5.46 12.84
C PRO A 95 3.83 -4.45 13.63
N LEU A 96 5.11 -4.33 13.26
CA LEU A 96 6.12 -3.54 13.96
C LEU A 96 5.66 -2.10 14.21
N GLU A 97 5.19 -1.38 13.20
CA GLU A 97 4.70 0.00 13.36
C GLU A 97 3.54 0.11 14.36
N CYS A 98 2.62 -0.88 14.39
CA CYS A 98 1.54 -0.91 15.37
C CYS A 98 2.02 -1.18 16.81
N ARG A 99 3.16 -1.87 16.97
CA ARG A 99 3.79 -2.09 18.29
C ARG A 99 4.57 -0.85 18.74
N ALA A 100 5.24 -0.18 17.80
CA ALA A 100 6.02 1.04 18.03
C ALA A 100 5.15 2.28 18.26
N LEU A 101 3.97 2.33 17.64
CA LEU A 101 3.08 3.49 17.72
C LEU A 101 2.56 3.72 19.15
N LYS A 102 3.00 4.83 19.74
CA LYS A 102 2.50 5.37 20.99
C LYS A 102 1.72 6.64 20.69
N CYS A 103 0.40 6.64 20.90
CA CYS A 103 -0.45 7.80 20.58
C CYS A 103 -0.10 9.09 21.34
N TRP A 104 0.80 9.01 22.32
CA TRP A 104 1.27 10.13 23.13
C TRP A 104 2.72 10.56 22.79
N ASP A 105 3.43 9.82 21.93
CA ASP A 105 4.80 10.10 21.49
C ASP A 105 5.14 9.27 20.24
N THR A 106 5.07 9.87 19.05
CA THR A 106 5.17 9.14 17.77
C THR A 106 6.59 8.82 17.35
N LYS A 107 7.61 9.29 18.08
CA LYS A 107 9.02 9.19 17.65
C LYS A 107 9.45 7.80 17.19
N ASP A 108 9.11 6.75 17.96
CA ASP A 108 9.52 5.38 17.63
C ASP A 108 8.96 4.87 16.29
N VAL A 109 7.75 5.29 15.90
CA VAL A 109 7.16 4.88 14.61
C VAL A 109 7.64 5.77 13.47
N GLU A 110 7.95 7.03 13.75
CA GLU A 110 8.56 7.94 12.78
C GLU A 110 9.98 7.49 12.42
N ASP A 111 10.76 7.04 13.40
CA ASP A 111 12.11 6.49 13.20
C ASP A 111 12.10 5.19 12.35
N LEU A 112 10.95 4.51 12.23
CA LEU A 112 10.76 3.36 11.34
C LEU A 112 10.40 3.76 9.90
N PHE A 113 10.00 5.01 9.64
CA PHE A 113 9.50 5.40 8.33
C PHE A 113 10.52 5.11 7.23
N MET A 114 10.09 4.34 6.22
CA MET A 114 10.92 3.91 5.08
C MET A 114 12.16 3.06 5.44
N GLN A 115 12.26 2.56 6.67
CA GLN A 115 13.34 1.66 7.09
C GLN A 115 12.96 0.20 6.87
N ASP A 116 13.93 -0.66 6.52
CA ASP A 116 13.83 -2.13 6.52
C ASP A 116 12.48 -2.73 6.02
N LEU A 117 11.95 -2.15 4.93
CA LEU A 117 10.66 -2.53 4.36
C LEU A 117 10.72 -3.89 3.67
N LEU A 118 9.63 -4.66 3.78
CA LEU A 118 9.45 -5.86 2.96
C LEU A 118 9.09 -5.50 1.52
N SER A 119 9.74 -6.17 0.57
CA SER A 119 9.29 -6.20 -0.82
C SER A 119 8.38 -7.39 -1.12
N ARG A 120 7.66 -7.36 -2.24
CA ARG A 120 6.88 -8.53 -2.70
C ARG A 120 7.77 -9.73 -2.96
N LEU A 121 8.98 -9.49 -3.47
CA LEU A 121 9.93 -10.55 -3.83
C LEU A 121 10.54 -11.22 -2.59
N ASP A 122 10.63 -10.53 -1.46
CA ASP A 122 11.02 -11.12 -0.16
C ASP A 122 10.05 -12.20 0.33
N LEU A 123 8.81 -12.12 -0.13
CA LEU A 123 7.68 -12.95 0.30
C LEU A 123 7.30 -14.00 -0.75
N CYS A 124 7.83 -13.88 -1.97
CA CYS A 124 7.68 -14.89 -3.01
C CYS A 124 8.79 -15.95 -2.87
N PRO A 125 8.49 -17.25 -3.03
CA PRO A 125 9.55 -18.24 -3.15
C PRO A 125 10.47 -17.89 -4.33
N LYS A 126 11.78 -18.00 -4.11
CA LYS A 126 12.78 -17.71 -5.13
C LYS A 126 12.55 -18.58 -6.37
N ASP A 127 12.69 -17.98 -7.54
CA ASP A 127 12.52 -18.61 -8.86
C ASP A 127 11.11 -19.20 -9.12
N SER A 128 10.12 -18.84 -8.31
CA SER A 128 8.72 -19.23 -8.52
C SER A 128 8.09 -18.49 -9.71
N ALA A 129 7.06 -19.12 -10.29
CA ALA A 129 6.27 -18.50 -11.35
C ALA A 129 5.68 -17.15 -10.93
N VAL A 130 5.25 -17.01 -9.67
CA VAL A 130 4.72 -15.76 -9.13
C VAL A 130 5.79 -14.67 -9.04
N ALA A 131 7.02 -15.01 -8.62
CA ALA A 131 8.13 -14.05 -8.63
C ALA A 131 8.42 -13.56 -10.06
N GLY A 132 8.43 -14.48 -11.03
CA GLY A 132 8.58 -14.13 -12.45
C GLY A 132 7.49 -13.19 -12.97
N LEU A 133 6.23 -13.42 -12.56
CA LEU A 133 5.10 -12.56 -12.91
C LEU A 133 5.22 -11.17 -12.28
N VAL A 134 5.58 -11.06 -11.00
CA VAL A 134 5.80 -9.78 -10.33
C VAL A 134 6.87 -8.97 -11.07
N SER A 135 8.01 -9.58 -11.41
CA SER A 135 9.06 -8.89 -12.17
C SER A 135 8.62 -8.52 -13.59
N ALA A 136 7.82 -9.36 -14.27
CA ALA A 136 7.30 -9.04 -15.60
C ALA A 136 6.28 -7.89 -15.57
N TYR A 137 5.43 -7.87 -14.55
CA TYR A 137 4.48 -6.78 -14.32
C TYR A 137 5.21 -5.47 -14.08
N GLU A 138 6.24 -5.46 -13.23
CA GLU A 138 7.02 -4.25 -12.94
C GLU A 138 7.68 -3.67 -14.20
N ARG A 139 8.25 -4.51 -15.07
CA ARG A 139 8.81 -4.05 -16.36
C ARG A 139 7.77 -3.44 -17.30
N SER A 140 6.52 -3.92 -17.23
CA SER A 140 5.46 -3.53 -18.17
C SER A 140 4.72 -2.28 -17.71
N PHE A 141 4.51 -2.16 -16.40
CA PHE A 141 3.67 -1.15 -15.75
C PHE A 141 4.43 -0.32 -14.71
N PHE A 142 5.74 -0.11 -14.93
CA PHE A 142 6.59 0.71 -14.07
C PHE A 142 5.94 2.09 -13.83
N PRO A 143 5.79 2.55 -12.58
CA PRO A 143 5.09 3.81 -12.26
C PRO A 143 5.61 5.02 -13.04
N GLY A 144 6.92 5.16 -13.22
CA GLY A 144 7.48 6.29 -13.98
C GLY A 144 7.00 6.36 -15.44
N ARG A 145 6.68 5.22 -16.06
CA ARG A 145 6.09 5.19 -17.41
C ARG A 145 4.65 5.72 -17.41
N ILE A 146 3.89 5.42 -16.36
CA ILE A 146 2.53 5.96 -16.18
C ILE A 146 2.61 7.49 -16.04
N TYR A 147 3.57 7.99 -15.27
CA TYR A 147 3.72 9.43 -15.00
C TYR A 147 4.14 10.20 -16.25
N GLY A 148 5.05 9.63 -17.05
CA GLY A 148 5.42 10.18 -18.35
C GLY A 148 4.20 10.35 -19.27
N LEU A 149 3.39 9.29 -19.40
CA LEU A 149 2.17 9.35 -20.23
C LEU A 149 1.15 10.39 -19.72
N ILE A 150 0.99 10.55 -18.41
CA ILE A 150 0.11 11.58 -17.84
C ILE A 150 0.67 12.98 -18.15
N SER A 151 1.97 13.19 -18.00
CA SER A 151 2.60 14.50 -18.24
C SER A 151 2.44 14.98 -19.70
N GLU A 152 2.41 14.05 -20.66
CA GLU A 152 2.18 14.33 -22.08
C GLU A 152 0.73 14.74 -22.40
N THR A 153 -0.22 14.51 -21.49
CA THR A 153 -1.65 14.86 -21.69
C THR A 153 -2.02 16.27 -21.28
N VAL A 154 -1.10 16.99 -20.62
CA VAL A 154 -1.30 18.37 -20.21
C VAL A 154 -0.96 19.28 -21.38
N SER A 155 -1.97 19.75 -22.09
CA SER A 155 -1.82 20.78 -23.15
C SER A 155 -1.57 22.16 -22.54
N GLU A 156 -0.93 23.07 -23.30
CA GLU A 156 -0.72 24.48 -22.90
C GLU A 156 -2.03 25.23 -22.58
N GLU A 157 -3.18 24.70 -23.01
CA GLU A 157 -4.51 25.29 -22.80
C GLU A 157 -5.32 24.59 -21.68
N GLY A 158 -4.72 23.67 -20.92
CA GLY A 158 -5.34 23.09 -19.72
C GLY A 158 -6.52 22.13 -19.97
N THR A 159 -6.76 21.72 -21.22
CA THR A 159 -7.78 20.71 -21.53
C THR A 159 -7.15 19.31 -21.52
N GLN A 160 -7.67 18.41 -20.67
CA GLN A 160 -7.33 16.99 -20.68
C GLN A 160 -7.74 16.39 -22.03
N GLN A 161 -6.78 16.04 -22.86
CA GLN A 161 -7.04 15.21 -24.04
C GLN A 161 -6.98 13.73 -23.64
N SER A 162 -7.88 12.92 -24.21
CA SER A 162 -7.74 11.46 -24.19
C SER A 162 -6.41 11.11 -24.84
N ASN A 163 -5.57 10.36 -24.12
CA ASN A 163 -4.32 9.81 -24.64
C ASN A 163 -4.53 8.31 -24.90
N PRO A 164 -4.56 7.87 -26.18
CA PRO A 164 -4.74 6.47 -26.54
C PRO A 164 -3.73 5.53 -25.87
N ALA A 165 -2.52 6.01 -25.55
CA ALA A 165 -1.52 5.22 -24.85
C ALA A 165 -1.91 4.94 -23.39
N ILE A 166 -2.60 5.88 -22.72
CA ILE A 166 -3.15 5.67 -21.37
C ILE A 166 -4.26 4.61 -21.42
N GLU A 167 -5.20 4.75 -22.36
CA GLU A 167 -6.30 3.79 -22.52
C GLU A 167 -5.79 2.38 -22.82
N GLN A 168 -4.80 2.27 -23.71
CA GLN A 168 -4.13 1.01 -24.02
C GLN A 168 -3.44 0.43 -22.77
N MET A 169 -2.76 1.26 -21.96
CA MET A 169 -2.09 0.79 -20.76
C MET A 169 -3.08 0.27 -19.71
N ILE A 170 -4.20 0.96 -19.49
CA ILE A 170 -5.28 0.52 -18.60
C ILE A 170 -5.86 -0.81 -19.08
N SER A 171 -6.18 -0.92 -20.38
CA SER A 171 -6.73 -2.14 -20.97
C SER A 171 -5.76 -3.33 -20.85
N THR A 172 -4.47 -3.07 -21.08
CA THR A 172 -3.42 -4.10 -20.98
C THR A 172 -3.22 -4.57 -19.54
N ASP A 173 -3.23 -3.65 -18.55
CA ASP A 173 -3.19 -3.99 -17.12
C ASP A 173 -4.38 -4.86 -16.71
N ALA A 174 -5.59 -4.44 -17.07
CA ALA A 174 -6.81 -5.18 -16.77
C ALA A 174 -6.81 -6.58 -17.40
N ALA A 175 -6.35 -6.71 -18.65
CA ALA A 175 -6.20 -8.00 -19.32
C ALA A 175 -5.17 -8.90 -18.64
N PHE A 176 -4.01 -8.35 -18.24
CA PHE A 176 -3.00 -9.07 -17.49
C PHE A 176 -3.57 -9.62 -16.18
N ARG A 177 -4.22 -8.75 -15.38
CA ARG A 177 -4.81 -9.11 -14.08
C ARG A 177 -5.84 -10.22 -14.21
N ARG A 178 -6.77 -10.12 -15.18
CA ARG A 178 -7.74 -11.19 -15.47
C ARG A 178 -7.04 -12.50 -15.84
N LYS A 179 -6.04 -12.45 -16.73
CA LYS A 179 -5.35 -13.65 -17.20
C LYS A 179 -4.63 -14.39 -16.09
N VAL A 180 -4.03 -13.65 -15.15
CA VAL A 180 -3.35 -14.24 -13.99
C VAL A 180 -4.34 -14.98 -13.09
N VAL A 181 -5.52 -14.41 -12.83
CA VAL A 181 -6.58 -15.09 -12.06
C VAL A 181 -7.02 -16.38 -12.77
N GLU A 182 -7.35 -16.28 -14.06
CA GLU A 182 -7.85 -17.41 -14.85
C GLU A 182 -6.85 -18.56 -14.99
N THR A 183 -5.55 -18.25 -15.09
CA THR A 183 -4.53 -19.22 -15.53
C THR A 183 -3.64 -19.69 -14.38
N MET A 184 -3.44 -18.87 -13.34
CA MET A 184 -2.49 -19.15 -12.26
C MET A 184 -3.17 -19.42 -10.92
N GLY A 185 -4.50 -19.29 -10.83
CA GLY A 185 -5.27 -19.56 -9.62
C GLY A 185 -5.06 -18.54 -8.49
N LEU A 186 -4.43 -17.38 -8.77
CA LEU A 186 -4.42 -16.27 -7.83
C LEU A 186 -5.83 -15.73 -7.66
N LYS A 187 -6.19 -15.31 -6.44
CA LYS A 187 -7.49 -14.68 -6.21
C LYS A 187 -7.43 -13.20 -6.57
N GLU A 188 -8.53 -12.69 -7.09
CA GLU A 188 -8.68 -11.25 -7.41
C GLU A 188 -8.33 -10.36 -6.20
N THR A 189 -8.75 -10.78 -5.00
CA THR A 189 -8.52 -10.08 -3.75
C THR A 189 -7.04 -10.00 -3.32
N GLU A 190 -6.18 -10.83 -3.91
CA GLU A 190 -4.74 -10.92 -3.63
C GLU A 190 -3.90 -10.15 -4.66
N LEU A 191 -4.50 -9.71 -5.78
CA LEU A 191 -3.75 -9.07 -6.86
C LEU A 191 -3.09 -7.75 -6.44
N GLU A 192 -3.69 -7.00 -5.52
CA GLU A 192 -3.10 -5.76 -5.02
C GLU A 192 -1.83 -5.98 -4.19
N PHE A 193 -1.70 -7.15 -3.57
CA PHE A 193 -0.44 -7.54 -2.93
C PHE A 193 0.64 -7.79 -3.99
N PHE A 194 0.35 -8.60 -5.01
CA PHE A 194 1.37 -8.98 -6.02
C PHE A 194 1.68 -7.89 -7.05
N PHE A 195 0.69 -7.13 -7.48
CA PHE A 195 0.80 -6.20 -8.60
C PHE A 195 0.51 -4.74 -8.21
N GLY A 196 0.29 -4.47 -6.92
CA GLY A 196 -0.12 -3.14 -6.47
C GLY A 196 -1.49 -2.74 -6.98
N ARG A 197 -1.80 -1.45 -6.83
CA ARG A 197 -3.06 -0.85 -7.29
C ARG A 197 -3.19 -0.98 -8.82
N PRO A 198 -4.40 -1.21 -9.36
CA PRO A 198 -4.63 -1.17 -10.80
C PRO A 198 -4.14 0.15 -11.42
N VAL A 199 -3.68 0.11 -12.67
CA VAL A 199 -3.15 1.30 -13.36
C VAL A 199 -4.19 2.42 -13.41
N VAL A 200 -5.47 2.09 -13.63
CA VAL A 200 -6.56 3.07 -13.62
C VAL A 200 -6.63 3.83 -12.30
N SER A 201 -6.51 3.13 -11.16
CA SER A 201 -6.56 3.74 -9.84
C SER A 201 -5.34 4.61 -9.54
N ILE A 202 -4.16 4.24 -10.06
CA ILE A 202 -2.95 5.07 -9.95
C ILE A 202 -3.13 6.38 -10.71
N ILE A 203 -3.67 6.31 -11.94
CA ILE A 203 -3.94 7.50 -12.77
C ILE A 203 -4.97 8.41 -12.13
N GLU A 204 -6.09 7.86 -11.66
CA GLU A 204 -7.13 8.62 -10.94
C GLU A 204 -6.54 9.35 -9.74
N HIS A 205 -5.75 8.65 -8.93
CA HIS A 205 -5.10 9.25 -7.75
C HIS A 205 -4.20 10.43 -8.12
N ILE A 206 -3.39 10.30 -9.18
CA ILE A 206 -2.49 11.37 -9.62
C ILE A 206 -3.27 12.58 -10.14
N ARG A 207 -4.34 12.34 -10.90
CA ARG A 207 -5.21 13.43 -11.38
C ARG A 207 -5.79 14.20 -10.20
N THR A 208 -6.31 13.50 -9.18
CA THR A 208 -6.77 14.15 -7.95
C THR A 208 -5.67 14.97 -7.26
N LEU A 209 -4.43 14.46 -7.19
CA LEU A 209 -3.30 15.21 -6.63
C LEU A 209 -2.93 16.45 -7.45
N MET A 210 -3.10 16.41 -8.78
CA MET A 210 -2.84 17.54 -9.67
C MET A 210 -3.93 18.62 -9.58
N ASP A 211 -5.21 18.23 -9.43
CA ASP A 211 -6.35 19.16 -9.32
C ASP A 211 -6.37 19.93 -7.99
N HIS A 212 -5.59 19.50 -7.00
CA HIS A 212 -5.44 20.14 -5.68
C HIS A 212 -4.17 20.98 -5.52
N ARG A 213 -3.42 21.25 -6.62
CA ARG A 213 -2.32 22.22 -6.67
C ARG A 213 -2.79 23.55 -7.26
#